data_AF-A0A9Q8V7D1-F1
#
_entry.id   AF-A0A9Q8V7D1-F1
#
_cell.length_a   1.000
_cell.length_b   1.000
_cell.length_c   1.000
_cell.angle_alpha   90.00
_cell.angle_beta   90.00
_cell.angle_gamma   90.00
#
_symmetry.space_group_name_H-M   'P 1'
#
loop_
_entity.id
_entity.type
_entity.pdbx_description
1 polymer ?
#
loop_
_entity_poly.entity_id
_entity_poly.type
_entity_poly.pdbx_seq_one_letter_code
_entity_poly.pdbx_strand_id
1 'polypeptide(L)' 'MPGAHSTYYDRRLRQGQALIRARRPYLVKNTVTGLGLMAIVGGIYYYTLNAVGQDDFEDVKVPEAPRKPTTAK' A
#
# COMPACT_ATOMS: atom_id res chain seq x y z
N MET A 1 -3.97 -47.39 -6.84
CA MET A 1 -3.48 -46.59 -5.70
C MET A 1 -4.42 -45.41 -5.51
N PRO A 2 -5.10 -45.27 -4.36
CA PRO A 2 -6.09 -44.22 -4.18
C PRO A 2 -5.41 -42.85 -4.07
N GLY A 3 -5.77 -41.94 -4.99
CA GLY A 3 -5.75 -40.49 -4.78
C GLY A 3 -4.39 -39.77 -4.77
N ALA A 4 -3.59 -39.86 -5.85
CA ALA A 4 -2.57 -38.85 -6.09
C ALA A 4 -3.26 -37.55 -6.52
N HIS A 5 -3.75 -36.76 -5.57
CA HIS A 5 -4.23 -35.41 -5.84
C HIS A 5 -3.08 -34.62 -6.48
N SER A 6 -3.22 -34.31 -7.77
CA SER A 6 -2.35 -33.43 -8.55
C SER A 6 -2.52 -31.97 -8.09
N THR A 7 -2.32 -31.73 -6.80
CA THR A 7 -2.48 -30.42 -6.19
C THR A 7 -1.15 -29.68 -6.25
N TYR A 8 -1.22 -28.38 -6.45
CA TYR A 8 -0.05 -27.49 -6.56
C TYR A 8 0.70 -27.25 -5.24
N TYR A 9 0.25 -27.88 -4.16
CA TYR A 9 0.72 -27.70 -2.80
C TYR A 9 1.12 -29.04 -2.19
N ASP A 10 2.15 -29.02 -1.35
CA ASP A 10 2.53 -30.19 -0.55
C ASP A 10 1.54 -30.39 0.61
N ARG A 11 1.61 -31.55 1.29
CA ARG A 11 0.82 -31.89 2.50
C ARG A 11 0.96 -30.86 3.62
N ARG A 12 2.04 -30.07 3.63
CA ARG A 12 2.28 -28.95 4.55
C ARG A 12 1.83 -27.58 4.01
N LEU A 13 1.00 -27.55 2.96
CA LEU A 13 0.54 -26.34 2.26
C LEU A 13 1.67 -25.46 1.67
N ARG A 14 2.86 -26.05 1.49
CA ARG A 14 3.98 -25.37 0.83
C ARG A 14 3.78 -25.44 -0.68
N GLN A 15 4.27 -24.43 -1.40
CA GLN A 15 4.21 -24.43 -2.86
C GLN A 15 5.02 -25.60 -3.42
N GLY A 16 4.38 -26.43 -4.24
CA GLY A 16 5.05 -27.52 -4.96
C GLY A 16 5.86 -27.01 -6.16
N GLN A 17 6.79 -27.82 -6.66
CA GLN A 17 7.66 -27.48 -7.80
C GLN A 17 6.89 -27.12 -9.08
N ALA A 18 5.74 -27.77 -9.30
CA ALA A 18 4.85 -27.45 -10.43
C ALA A 18 4.34 -26.00 -10.37
N LEU A 19 3.96 -25.52 -9.18
CA LEU A 19 3.46 -24.16 -8.98
C LEU A 19 4.55 -23.11 -9.17
N ILE A 20 5.76 -23.39 -8.66
CA ILE A 20 6.91 -22.50 -8.81
C ILE A 20 7.22 -22.30 -10.29
N ARG A 21 7.29 -23.39 -11.08
CA ARG A 21 7.53 -23.31 -12.53
C ARG A 21 6.44 -22.51 -13.24
N ALA A 22 5.17 -22.77 -12.92
CA ALA A 22 4.05 -22.06 -13.51
C ALA A 22 4.09 -20.53 -13.24
N ARG A 23 4.65 -20.11 -12.10
CA ARG A 23 4.74 -18.69 -11.72
C ARG A 23 5.99 -17.97 -12.24
N ARG A 24 7.06 -18.70 -12.60
CA ARG A 24 8.32 -18.11 -13.12
C ARG A 24 8.12 -16.96 -14.12
N PRO A 25 7.27 -17.06 -15.16
CA PRO A 25 7.15 -15.99 -16.15
C PRO A 25 6.48 -14.72 -15.60
N TYR A 26 5.66 -14.83 -14.55
CA TYR A 26 4.90 -13.71 -14.00
C TYR A 26 5.63 -12.99 -12.87
N LEU A 27 6.60 -13.62 -12.22
CA LEU A 27 7.38 -12.97 -11.15
C LEU A 27 8.03 -11.68 -11.68
N VAL A 28 8.79 -11.78 -12.77
CA VAL A 28 9.49 -10.61 -13.34
C VAL A 28 8.49 -9.59 -13.86
N LYS A 29 7.51 -10.02 -14.67
CA LYS A 29 6.52 -9.11 -15.28
C LYS A 29 5.71 -8.34 -14.22
N ASN A 30 5.22 -9.04 -13.20
CA ASN A 30 4.43 -8.42 -12.15
C ASN A 30 5.28 -7.52 -11.24
N THR A 31 6.53 -7.91 -10.95
CA THR A 31 7.45 -7.04 -10.20
C THR A 31 7.72 -5.75 -10.96
N VAL A 32 8.01 -5.81 -12.26
CA VAL A 32 8.22 -4.60 -13.08
C VAL A 32 6.97 -3.73 -13.09
N THR A 33 5.79 -4.31 -13.31
CA THR A 33 4.53 -3.55 -13.26
C THR A 33 4.30 -2.92 -11.89
N GLY A 34 4.51 -3.67 -10.80
CA GLY A 34 4.35 -3.17 -9.44
C GLY A 34 5.31 -2.03 -9.12
N LEU A 35 6.58 -2.15 -9.51
CA LEU A 35 7.57 -1.08 -9.36
C LEU A 35 7.21 0.14 -10.20
N GLY A 36 6.71 -0.04 -11.42
CA GLY A 36 6.25 1.05 -12.27
C GLY A 36 5.09 1.82 -11.63
N LEU A 37 4.09 1.11 -11.09
CA LEU A 37 2.98 1.74 -10.37
C LEU A 37 3.45 2.48 -9.12
N MET A 38 4.34 1.87 -8.32
CA MET A 38 4.92 2.51 -7.14
C MET A 38 5.72 3.77 -7.50
N ALA A 39 6.50 3.73 -8.58
CA ALA A 39 7.27 4.88 -9.04
C ALA A 39 6.37 6.01 -9.54
N ILE A 40 5.28 5.70 -10.26
CA ILE A 40 4.32 6.70 -10.73
C ILE A 40 3.63 7.37 -9.53
N VAL A 41 3.04 6.58 -8.63
CA VAL A 41 2.32 7.12 -7.47
C VAL A 41 3.26 7.88 -6.54
N GLY A 42 4.41 7.30 -6.22
CA GLY A 42 5.44 7.94 -5.38
C GLY A 42 6.00 9.20 -6.03
N GLY A 43 6.20 9.20 -7.34
CA GLY A 43 6.66 10.36 -8.11
C GLY A 43 5.65 11.49 -8.10
N ILE A 44 4.36 11.20 -8.32
CA ILE A 44 3.28 12.20 -8.21
C ILE A 44 3.24 12.76 -6.78
N TYR A 45 3.25 11.91 -5.76
CA TYR A 45 3.23 12.35 -4.37
C TYR A 45 4.41 13.26 -4.02
N TYR A 46 5.63 12.82 -4.36
CA TYR A 46 6.84 13.61 -4.15
C TYR A 46 6.81 14.93 -4.91
N TYR A 47 6.37 14.90 -6.17
CA TYR A 47 6.22 16.12 -6.97
C TYR A 47 5.24 17.08 -6.30
N THR A 48 4.08 16.62 -5.83
CA THR A 48 3.09 17.48 -5.20
C THR A 48 3.60 18.16 -3.92
N LEU A 49 4.45 17.50 -3.13
CA LEU A 49 5.07 18.13 -1.95
C LEU A 49 5.95 19.33 -2.30
N ASN A 50 6.58 19.32 -3.47
CA ASN A 50 7.49 20.39 -3.92
C ASN A 50 6.78 21.43 -4.79
N ALA A 51 5.84 20.98 -5.62
CA ALA A 51 5.16 21.81 -6.61
C ALA A 51 3.96 22.56 -6.03
N VAL A 52 3.30 21.99 -5.02
CA VAL A 52 2.25 22.69 -4.27
C VAL A 52 2.93 23.37 -3.10
N GLY A 53 3.03 24.70 -3.17
CA GLY A 53 3.52 25.50 -2.04
C GLY A 53 2.67 25.21 -0.81
N GLN A 54 3.33 25.03 0.34
CA GLN A 54 2.63 24.89 1.60
C GLN A 54 1.89 26.20 1.91
N ASP A 55 0.64 26.07 2.35
CA ASP A 55 -0.23 27.22 2.62
C ASP A 55 0.29 27.99 3.83
N ASP A 56 0.24 29.31 3.75
CA ASP A 56 0.69 30.18 4.83
C ASP A 56 -0.51 30.53 5.71
N PHE A 57 -0.56 29.93 6.91
CA PHE A 57 -1.69 30.07 7.83
C PHE A 57 -1.55 31.30 8.75
N GLU A 58 -0.72 32.28 8.39
CA GLU A 58 -0.46 33.49 9.17
C GLU A 58 -1.72 34.35 9.41
N ASP A 59 -2.72 34.31 8.53
CA ASP A 59 -3.97 35.06 8.67
C ASP A 59 -5.06 34.32 9.48
N VAL A 60 -4.83 33.03 9.78
CA VAL A 60 -5.76 32.19 10.54
C VAL A 60 -5.59 32.44 12.03
N LYS A 61 -6.53 33.20 12.58
CA LYS A 61 -6.62 33.51 14.02
C LYS A 61 -6.98 32.24 14.79
N VAL A 62 -6.02 31.65 15.51
CA VAL A 62 -6.29 30.49 16.38
C VAL A 62 -7.10 30.96 17.59
N PRO A 63 -8.32 30.42 17.83
CA PRO A 63 -9.08 30.75 19.03
C PRO A 63 -8.31 30.33 20.28
N GLU A 64 -8.27 31.20 21.30
CA GLU A 64 -7.73 30.83 22.60
C GLU A 64 -8.54 29.68 23.21
N ALA A 65 -7.88 28.86 24.03
CA ALA A 65 -8.25 27.52 24.50
C ALA A 65 -9.76 27.16 24.53
N PRO A 66 -10.12 25.90 24.22
CA PRO A 66 -11.52 25.45 24.16
C PRO A 66 -12.34 25.95 25.35
N ARG A 67 -13.46 26.63 25.08
CA ARG A 67 -14.35 27.16 26.13
C ARG A 67 -14.71 26.03 27.07
N LYS A 68 -14.29 26.14 28.34
CA LYS A 68 -14.69 25.21 29.38
C LYS A 68 -16.22 25.29 29.50
N PRO A 69 -16.94 24.15 29.48
CA PRO A 69 -18.38 24.16 29.58
C PRO A 69 -18.78 24.78 30.92
N THR A 70 -19.52 25.89 30.88
CA THR A 70 -20.10 26.50 32.06
C THR A 70 -21.13 25.54 32.63
N THR A 71 -20.80 24.88 33.74
CA THR A 71 -21.78 24.16 34.56
C THR A 71 -22.76 25.18 35.14
N ALA A 72 -23.93 25.30 34.52
CA ALA A 72 -25.04 26.07 35.07
C ALA A 72 -25.54 25.39 36.35
N LYS A 73 -25.71 26.19 37.41
CA LYS A 73 -26.28 25.81 38.70
C LYS A 73 -27.66 26.44 38.82
#